data_AF-H3NRY0-F1
#
_entry.id   AF-H3NRY0-F1
#
_cell.length_a   1.000
_cell.length_b   1.000
_cell.length_c   1.000
_cell.angle_alpha   90.00
_cell.angle_beta   90.00
_cell.angle_gamma   90.00
#
_symmetry.space_group_name_H-M   'P 1'
#
loop_
_entity.id
_entity.type
_entity.pdbx_description
1 polymer ?
#
loop_
_entity_poly.entity_id
_entity_poly.type
_entity_poly.pdbx_seq_one_letter_code
_entity_poly.pdbx_strand_id
1 'polypeptide(L)'
;MAPQLDDTEWVFAEVGEEDAIPLTPLAIATFREAEGLTLVLPQSAVDRLENVSAPMSRITLEVHSSLEAVGLTAAVAGALAEEGISANVIAAYYHDHIFVPKASADRALAVLQALSTSTD
;
A
#
# COMPACT_ATOMS: atom_id res chain seq x y z
N MET A 1 -6.48 14.38 7.67
CA MET A 1 -6.14 13.40 6.61
C MET A 1 -7.46 12.88 6.04
N ALA A 2 -7.59 12.65 4.74
CA ALA A 2 -8.82 12.09 4.15
C ALA A 2 -8.51 10.71 3.54
N PRO A 3 -8.62 9.61 4.31
CA PRO A 3 -8.31 8.28 3.82
C PRO A 3 -9.37 7.81 2.81
N GLN A 4 -8.92 7.36 1.63
CA GLN A 4 -9.75 6.85 0.55
C GLN A 4 -9.37 5.40 0.24
N LEU A 5 -10.35 4.50 0.31
CA LEU A 5 -10.18 3.09 -0.04
C LEU A 5 -10.38 2.89 -1.54
N ASP A 6 -9.44 2.17 -2.15
CA ASP A 6 -9.51 1.74 -3.54
C ASP A 6 -10.36 0.47 -3.69
N ASP A 7 -11.14 0.40 -4.78
CA ASP A 7 -11.93 -0.79 -5.15
C ASP A 7 -11.08 -1.89 -5.79
N THR A 8 -9.86 -1.56 -6.21
CA THR A 8 -8.91 -2.50 -6.83
C THR A 8 -8.23 -3.36 -5.78
N GLU A 9 -8.14 -4.66 -6.06
CA GLU A 9 -7.28 -5.58 -5.30
C GLU A 9 -5.87 -5.57 -5.86
N TRP A 10 -4.90 -5.38 -4.97
CA TRP A 10 -3.49 -5.25 -5.29
C TRP A 10 -2.69 -6.40 -4.71
N VAL A 11 -1.55 -6.69 -5.32
CA VAL A 11 -0.55 -7.63 -4.79
C VAL A 11 0.85 -7.06 -4.93
N PHE A 12 1.72 -7.48 -4.02
CA PHE A 12 3.16 -7.32 -4.14
C PHE A 12 3.70 -8.59 -4.75
N ALA A 13 4.41 -8.47 -5.86
CA ALA A 13 5.03 -9.59 -6.54
C ALA A 13 6.50 -9.31 -6.78
N GLU A 14 7.35 -10.26 -6.39
CA GLU A 14 8.73 -10.29 -6.85
C GLU A 14 8.76 -10.93 -8.24
N VAL A 15 9.47 -10.30 -9.18
CA VAL A 15 9.54 -10.77 -10.57
C VAL A 15 10.98 -10.87 -11.07
N GLY A 16 11.23 -11.94 -11.81
CA GLY A 16 12.45 -12.12 -12.60
C GLY A 16 12.49 -11.23 -13.85
N GLU A 17 13.63 -11.22 -14.53
CA GLU A 17 13.86 -10.37 -15.71
C GLU A 17 12.86 -10.63 -16.85
N GLU A 18 12.43 -11.88 -17.04
CA GLU A 18 11.50 -12.27 -18.11
C GLU A 18 10.10 -11.65 -17.92
N ASP A 19 9.64 -11.59 -16.67
CA ASP A 19 8.32 -11.05 -16.31
C ASP A 19 8.35 -9.53 -16.09
N ALA A 20 9.52 -8.97 -15.77
CA ALA A 20 9.66 -7.54 -15.50
C ALA A 20 9.21 -6.66 -16.69
N ILE A 21 9.59 -7.00 -17.92
CA ILE A 21 9.25 -6.21 -19.12
C ILE A 21 7.73 -6.15 -19.36
N PRO A 22 6.99 -7.26 -19.45
CA PRO A 22 5.55 -7.21 -19.71
C PRO A 22 4.73 -6.68 -18.53
N LEU A 23 5.19 -6.85 -17.28
CA LEU A 23 4.38 -6.50 -16.09
C LEU A 23 4.64 -5.10 -15.54
N THR A 24 5.84 -4.54 -15.70
CA THR A 24 6.15 -3.19 -15.21
C THR A 24 5.15 -2.12 -15.66
N PRO A 25 4.65 -2.10 -16.92
CA PRO A 25 3.65 -1.13 -17.37
C PRO A 25 2.29 -1.22 -16.65
N LEU A 26 1.99 -2.37 -16.02
CA LEU A 26 0.77 -2.60 -15.26
C LEU A 26 0.93 -2.23 -13.78
N ALA A 27 2.16 -2.04 -13.31
CA ALA A 27 2.46 -1.77 -11.92
C ALA A 27 2.19 -0.31 -11.55
N ILE A 28 1.57 -0.10 -10.39
CA ILE A 28 1.41 1.25 -9.82
C ILE A 28 2.60 1.69 -8.97
N ALA A 29 3.44 0.74 -8.57
CA ALA A 29 4.69 1.00 -7.88
C ALA A 29 5.70 -0.10 -8.20
N THR A 30 6.97 0.28 -8.22
CA THR A 30 8.11 -0.62 -8.43
C THR A 30 9.20 -0.32 -7.43
N PHE A 31 9.83 -1.34 -6.88
CA PHE A 31 10.99 -1.17 -6.01
C PHE A 31 12.05 -2.22 -6.36
N ARG A 32 13.29 -1.78 -6.57
CA ARG A 32 14.41 -2.69 -6.84
C ARG A 32 15.10 -3.02 -5.53
N GLU A 33 15.00 -4.28 -5.13
CA GLU A 33 15.64 -4.84 -3.94
C GLU A 33 16.95 -5.54 -4.33
N ALA A 34 17.69 -6.03 -3.35
CA ALA A 34 18.90 -6.83 -3.63
C ALA A 34 18.54 -8.22 -4.17
N GLU A 35 17.38 -8.73 -3.77
CA GLU A 35 16.82 -10.03 -4.08
C GLU A 35 16.14 -10.06 -5.45
N GLY A 36 15.52 -8.96 -5.88
CA GLY A 36 14.73 -8.91 -7.11
C GLY A 36 13.99 -7.59 -7.34
N LEU A 37 13.17 -7.53 -8.38
CA LEU A 37 12.28 -6.40 -8.65
C LEU A 37 10.91 -6.69 -8.03
N THR A 38 10.49 -5.86 -7.09
CA THR A 38 9.13 -5.90 -6.53
C THR A 38 8.21 -4.98 -7.34
N LEU A 39 7.08 -5.51 -7.78
CA LEU A 39 6.00 -4.79 -8.46
C LEU A 39 4.74 -4.80 -7.59
N VAL A 40 4.03 -3.67 -7.55
CA VAL A 40 2.66 -3.61 -7.01
C VAL A 40 1.68 -3.64 -8.19
N LEU A 41 1.01 -4.77 -8.35
CA LEU A 41 0.20 -5.10 -9.52
C LEU A 41 -1.28 -5.30 -9.12
N PRO A 42 -2.24 -5.07 -10.04
CA PRO A 42 -3.60 -5.54 -9.82
C PRO A 42 -3.61 -7.08 -9.75
N GLN A 43 -4.44 -7.65 -8.87
CA GLN A 43 -4.56 -9.10 -8.67
C GLN A 43 -4.83 -9.88 -9.98
N SER A 44 -5.45 -9.25 -10.98
CA SER A 44 -5.74 -9.86 -12.28
C SER A 44 -4.51 -10.01 -13.20
N ALA A 45 -3.36 -9.43 -12.84
CA ALA A 45 -2.15 -9.45 -13.68
C ALA A 45 -1.15 -10.56 -13.29
N VAL A 46 -1.42 -11.35 -12.26
CA VAL A 46 -0.41 -12.20 -11.60
C VAL A 46 -0.65 -13.70 -11.70
N ASP A 47 -1.54 -14.17 -12.59
CA ASP A 47 -1.94 -15.59 -12.72
C ASP A 47 -0.78 -16.59 -12.91
N ARG A 48 0.40 -16.12 -13.32
CA ARG A 48 1.57 -16.96 -13.65
C ARG A 48 2.78 -16.73 -12.74
N LEU A 49 2.65 -15.88 -11.72
CA LEU A 49 3.73 -15.54 -10.82
C LEU A 49 3.73 -16.46 -9.59
N GLU A 50 4.92 -16.84 -9.14
CA GLU A 50 5.09 -17.73 -7.98
C GLU A 50 5.22 -16.95 -6.67
N ASN A 51 5.96 -15.84 -6.68
CA ASN A 51 6.25 -15.03 -5.49
C ASN A 51 5.29 -13.84 -5.37
N VAL A 52 4.06 -14.12 -4.95
CA VAL A 52 2.98 -13.12 -4.84
C VAL A 52 2.44 -13.08 -3.41
N SER A 53 2.20 -11.87 -2.90
CA SER A 53 1.53 -11.67 -1.61
C SER A 53 0.08 -12.14 -1.63
N ALA A 54 -0.55 -12.21 -0.45
CA ALA A 54 -2.01 -12.24 -0.39
C ALA A 54 -2.62 -10.94 -0.99
N PRO A 55 -3.90 -10.95 -1.39
CA PRO A 55 -4.58 -9.76 -1.88
C PRO A 55 -4.62 -8.64 -0.83
N MET A 56 -4.35 -7.43 -1.28
CA MET A 56 -4.25 -6.22 -0.48
C MET A 56 -5.25 -5.17 -0.98
N SER A 57 -5.72 -4.34 -0.06
CA SER A 57 -6.43 -3.10 -0.38
C SER A 57 -5.52 -1.91 -0.18
N ARG A 58 -5.62 -0.94 -1.07
CA ARG A 58 -4.91 0.33 -0.97
C ARG A 58 -5.79 1.38 -0.33
N ILE A 59 -5.27 2.05 0.70
CA ILE A 59 -5.83 3.27 1.26
C ILE A 59 -4.89 4.42 0.95
N THR A 60 -5.37 5.42 0.22
CA THR A 60 -4.63 6.65 -0.06
C THR A 60 -4.90 7.67 1.03
N LEU A 61 -3.86 8.22 1.64
CA LEU A 61 -3.98 9.35 2.55
C LEU A 61 -3.77 10.65 1.78
N GLU A 62 -4.87 11.33 1.49
CA GLU A 62 -4.81 12.69 0.95
C GLU A 62 -4.36 13.63 2.07
N VAL A 63 -3.05 13.84 2.16
CA VAL A 63 -2.43 14.80 3.05
C VAL A 63 -1.70 15.81 2.18
N HIS A 64 -1.83 17.10 2.48
CA HIS A 64 -0.94 18.13 1.94
C HIS A 64 0.40 18.07 2.70
N SER A 65 0.96 16.88 2.88
CA SER A 65 2.21 16.71 3.58
C SER A 65 3.35 17.02 2.63
N SER A 66 4.21 17.98 2.99
CA SER A 66 5.55 17.97 2.42
C SER A 66 6.20 16.63 2.75
N LEU A 67 7.09 16.13 1.88
CA LEU A 67 7.91 14.92 2.12
C LEU A 67 8.73 14.97 3.45
N GLU A 68 8.70 16.10 4.16
CA GLU A 68 9.40 16.37 5.41
C GLU A 68 8.49 16.31 6.65
N ALA A 69 7.21 15.96 6.51
CA ALA A 69 6.29 15.85 7.63
C ALA A 69 6.70 14.70 8.58
N VAL A 70 7.25 15.05 9.75
CA VAL A 70 7.67 14.08 10.76
C VAL A 70 6.44 13.53 11.50
N GLY A 71 6.31 12.21 11.56
CA GLY A 71 5.38 11.52 12.47
C GLY A 71 4.11 10.95 11.84
N LEU A 72 3.76 11.33 10.60
CA LEU A 72 2.56 10.80 9.93
C LEU A 72 2.63 9.27 9.78
N THR A 73 3.71 8.75 9.20
CA THR A 73 3.92 7.31 9.03
C THR A 73 3.89 6.56 10.36
N ALA A 74 4.47 7.15 11.41
CA ALA A 74 4.49 6.54 12.74
C ALA A 74 3.09 6.47 13.36
N ALA A 75 2.30 7.54 13.26
CA ALA A 75 0.93 7.58 13.77
C ALA A 75 0.02 6.59 13.04
N VAL A 76 0.11 6.55 11.71
CA VAL A 76 -0.64 5.62 10.85
C VAL A 76 -0.28 4.16 11.17
N ALA A 77 1.01 3.84 11.20
CA ALA A 77 1.46 2.48 11.49
C ALA A 77 1.10 2.05 12.91
N GLY A 78 1.23 2.95 13.90
CA GLY A 78 0.86 2.70 15.29
C GLY A 78 -0.63 2.37 15.44
N ALA A 79 -1.51 3.21 14.87
CA ALA A 79 -2.95 3.01 14.95
C ALA A 79 -3.41 1.69 14.31
N LEU A 80 -2.83 1.31 13.17
CA LEU A 80 -3.14 0.03 12.52
C LEU A 80 -2.56 -1.16 13.30
N ALA A 81 -1.37 -1.02 13.89
CA ALA A 81 -0.74 -2.07 14.68
C ALA A 81 -1.52 -2.38 15.96
N GLU A 82 -2.13 -1.38 16.62
CA GLU A 82 -3.02 -1.57 17.77
C GLU A 82 -4.22 -2.47 17.46
N GLU A 83 -4.66 -2.50 16.20
CA GLU A 83 -5.74 -3.34 15.70
C GLU A 83 -5.28 -4.66 15.08
N GLY A 84 -3.97 -4.94 15.14
CA GLY A 84 -3.34 -6.12 14.55
C GLY A 84 -3.32 -6.11 13.02
N ILE A 85 -3.32 -4.93 12.40
CA ILE A 85 -3.36 -4.75 10.93
C ILE A 85 -1.97 -4.35 10.44
N SER A 86 -1.42 -5.08 9.47
CA SER A 86 -0.18 -4.69 8.81
C SER A 86 -0.37 -3.47 7.91
N ALA A 87 0.62 -2.58 7.91
CA ALA A 87 0.61 -1.33 7.15
C ALA A 87 1.82 -1.28 6.22
N ASN A 88 1.65 -1.67 4.96
CA ASN A 88 2.73 -1.63 3.95
C ASN A 88 2.65 -0.28 3.25
N VAL A 89 3.49 0.67 3.66
CA VAL A 89 3.42 2.06 3.22
C VAL A 89 4.32 2.30 2.01
N ILE A 90 3.77 2.98 1.00
CA ILE A 90 4.50 3.58 -0.11
C ILE A 90 4.27 5.09 -0.06
N ALA A 91 5.29 5.84 0.33
CA ALA A 91 5.28 7.29 0.28
C ALA A 91 5.55 7.76 -1.16
N ALA A 92 4.53 8.33 -1.81
CA ALA A 92 4.68 8.94 -3.13
C ALA A 92 4.86 10.46 -3.00
N TYR A 93 5.05 11.14 -4.13
CA TYR A 93 5.29 12.59 -4.12
C TYR A 93 4.13 13.39 -3.52
N TYR A 94 2.90 13.00 -3.80
CA TYR A 94 1.70 13.74 -3.37
C TYR A 94 1.07 13.16 -2.12
N HIS A 95 1.01 11.84 -2.01
CA HIS A 95 0.22 11.14 -1.00
C HIS A 95 0.95 9.89 -0.52
N ASP A 96 0.65 9.49 0.70
CA ASP A 96 1.02 8.17 1.19
C ASP A 96 -0.04 7.15 0.78
N HIS A 97 0.42 5.99 0.34
CA HIS A 97 -0.43 4.86 -0.01
C HIS A 97 -0.14 3.72 0.96
N ILE A 98 -1.17 3.23 1.64
CA ILE A 98 -1.05 2.16 2.64
C ILE A 98 -1.74 0.94 2.08
N PHE A 99 -0.99 -0.15 1.95
CA PHE A 99 -1.53 -1.44 1.56
C PHE A 99 -1.74 -2.31 2.81
N VAL A 100 -2.99 -2.70 3.01
CA VAL A 100 -3.43 -3.55 4.12
C VAL A 100 -4.02 -4.85 3.56
N PRO A 101 -4.04 -5.96 4.33
CA PRO A 101 -4.71 -7.18 3.89
C PRO A 101 -6.16 -6.91 3.48
N LYS A 102 -6.62 -7.46 2.35
CA LYS A 102 -7.97 -7.22 1.82
C LYS A 102 -9.07 -7.49 2.85
N ALA A 103 -8.90 -8.54 3.67
CA ALA A 103 -9.84 -8.91 4.73
C ALA A 103 -9.97 -7.86 5.85
N SER A 104 -9.00 -6.97 5.99
CA SER A 104 -8.95 -5.92 7.00
C SER A 104 -9.24 -4.52 6.44
N ALA A 105 -9.58 -4.40 5.16
CA ALA A 105 -9.70 -3.12 4.45
C ALA A 105 -10.65 -2.13 5.14
N ASP A 106 -11.88 -2.55 5.42
CA ASP A 106 -12.90 -1.68 6.04
C ASP A 106 -12.53 -1.29 7.47
N ARG A 107 -11.95 -2.23 8.23
CA ARG A 107 -11.45 -1.96 9.59
C ARG A 107 -10.31 -0.95 9.55
N ALA A 108 -9.35 -1.12 8.65
CA ALA A 108 -8.23 -0.20 8.48
C ALA A 108 -8.72 1.20 8.09
N LEU A 109 -9.67 1.29 7.16
CA LEU A 109 -10.28 2.57 6.77
C LEU A 109 -10.92 3.27 7.97
N ALA A 110 -11.70 2.55 8.78
CA ALA A 110 -12.34 3.10 9.97
C ALA A 110 -11.33 3.62 11.01
N VAL A 111 -10.23 2.88 11.23
CA VAL A 111 -9.14 3.29 12.12
C VAL A 111 -8.49 4.58 11.64
N LEU A 112 -8.18 4.67 10.35
CA LEU A 112 -7.53 5.85 9.77
C LEU A 112 -8.47 7.07 9.73
N GLN A 113 -9.78 6.85 9.54
CA GLN A 113 -10.79 7.91 9.66
C GLN A 113 -10.85 8.43 11.10
N ALA A 114 -10.88 7.55 12.11
CA ALA A 114 -10.88 7.95 13.51
C ALA A 114 -9.61 8.72 13.89
N LEU A 115 -8.43 8.23 13.44
CA LEU A 115 -7.16 8.92 13.64
C LEU A 115 -7.20 10.34 13.04
N SER A 116 -7.79 10.49 11.85
CA SER A 116 -7.92 11.77 11.15
C SER A 116 -8.75 12.80 11.91
N THR A 117 -9.78 12.36 12.65
CA THR A 117 -10.62 13.23 13.48
C THR A 117 -10.01 13.57 14.83
N SER A 118 -8.98 12.84 15.27
CA SER A 118 -8.31 13.05 16.56
C SER A 118 -7.16 14.05 16.51
N THR A 119 -6.72 14.43 15.30
CA THR A 119 -5.56 15.29 15.05
C THR A 119 -5.97 16.73 14.67
N ASP A 120 -7.26 17.07 14.80
CA ASP A 120 -7.75 18.47 14.81
C ASP A 120 -7.76 19.04 16.23
#